data_AF-A0A316P4H0-F1
#
_entry.id   AF-A0A316P4H0-F1
#
_cell.length_a   1.000
_cell.length_b   1.000
_cell.length_c   1.000
_cell.angle_alpha   90.00
_cell.angle_beta   90.00
_cell.angle_gamma   90.00
#
_symmetry.space_group_name_H-M   'P 1'
#
loop_
_entity.id
_entity.type
_entity.pdbx_description
1 polymer ?
#
loop_
_entity_poly.entity_id
_entity_poly.type
_entity_poly.pdbx_seq_one_letter_code
_entity_poly.pdbx_strand_id
1 'polypeptide(L)'
;MIYFDENKEAYAQIETLERWGRSLLFQCSDEEYREYLEGKRIWQNGKLVLNPNYAEEQAAKERAARIEEIKEALNELDKNRIRAMCEPSEYSKGVSWLEYYNNQARELRAELAEQRHEHEV
;
A
#
# COMPACT_ATOMS: atom_id res chain seq x y z
N MET A 1 20.34 10.96 -1.63
CA MET A 1 19.16 11.37 -0.85
C MET A 1 19.11 12.88 -0.92
N ILE A 2 17.96 13.46 -1.27
CA ILE A 2 17.79 14.92 -1.39
C ILE A 2 16.86 15.38 -0.31
N TYR A 3 17.20 16.54 0.25
CA TYR A 3 16.48 17.17 1.32
C TYR A 3 15.73 18.38 0.78
N PHE A 4 14.48 18.52 1.19
CA PHE A 4 13.68 19.71 0.92
C PHE A 4 13.49 20.46 2.24
N ASP A 5 13.68 21.77 2.24
CA ASP A 5 13.39 22.62 3.40
C ASP A 5 11.90 23.00 3.46
N GLU A 6 11.51 23.78 4.47
CA GLU A 6 10.14 24.29 4.61
C GLU A 6 9.69 25.19 3.44
N ASN A 7 10.64 25.73 2.66
CA ASN A 7 10.41 26.55 1.49
C ASN A 7 10.48 25.75 0.17
N LYS A 8 10.63 24.42 0.24
CA LYS A 8 10.66 23.49 -0.91
C LYS A 8 11.87 23.70 -1.83
N GLU A 9 12.94 24.22 -1.27
CA GLU A 9 14.24 24.30 -1.91
C GLU A 9 14.95 22.94 -1.74
N ALA A 10 15.40 22.36 -2.86
CA ALA A 10 16.06 21.05 -2.87
C ALA A 10 17.58 21.18 -2.65
N TYR A 11 18.13 20.30 -1.81
CA TYR A 11 19.55 20.29 -1.42
C TYR A 11 20.14 18.88 -1.49
N ALA A 12 21.41 18.81 -1.90
CA ALA A 12 22.12 17.54 -2.03
C ALA A 12 22.40 16.91 -0.66
N GLN A 13 22.69 17.73 0.36
CA GLN A 13 23.01 17.31 1.72
C GLN A 13 22.64 18.44 2.70
N ILE A 14 22.20 18.11 3.94
CA ILE A 14 21.86 19.09 5.00
C ILE A 14 23.05 20.02 5.30
N GLU A 15 24.27 19.50 5.30
CA GLU A 15 25.50 20.28 5.57
C GLU A 15 25.74 21.40 4.53
N THR A 16 25.22 21.26 3.30
CA THR A 16 25.32 22.27 2.24
C THR A 16 24.41 23.47 2.52
N LEU A 17 23.32 23.27 3.27
CA LEU A 17 22.43 24.33 3.75
C LEU A 17 23.16 25.24 4.75
N GLU A 18 23.91 24.63 5.66
CA GLU A 18 24.51 25.30 6.83
C GLU A 18 25.88 25.93 6.53
N ARG A 19 26.69 25.34 5.64
CA ARG A 19 28.13 25.66 5.55
C ARG A 19 28.53 26.69 4.48
N TRP A 20 27.71 26.91 3.45
CA TRP A 20 28.08 27.75 2.29
C TRP A 20 27.06 28.82 1.88
N GLY A 21 25.95 28.98 2.62
CA GLY A 21 24.91 29.95 2.27
C GLY A 21 24.21 29.60 0.96
N ARG A 22 23.17 28.76 1.04
CA ARG A 22 22.21 28.39 -0.04
C ARG A 22 22.84 28.06 -1.40
N SER A 23 23.22 26.80 -1.57
CA SER A 23 23.32 26.20 -2.91
C SER A 23 21.95 25.64 -3.31
N LEU A 24 21.02 26.52 -3.74
CA LEU A 24 19.72 26.11 -4.26
C LEU A 24 19.92 25.23 -5.51
N LEU A 25 19.57 23.95 -5.43
CA LEU A 25 19.71 23.04 -6.57
C LEU A 25 18.48 23.08 -7.49
N PHE A 26 17.29 23.23 -6.92
CA PHE A 26 16.02 23.24 -7.62
C PHE A 26 14.93 23.80 -6.72
N GLN A 27 14.03 24.59 -7.29
CA GLN A 27 12.80 25.05 -6.63
C GLN A 27 11.63 24.42 -7.39
N CYS A 28 10.68 23.85 -6.65
CA CYS A 28 9.51 23.20 -7.21
C CYS A 28 8.22 23.82 -6.67
N SER A 29 7.13 23.66 -7.39
CA SER A 29 5.82 24.13 -6.92
C SER A 29 5.26 23.22 -5.81
N ASP A 30 4.26 23.72 -5.09
CA ASP A 30 3.47 22.96 -4.11
C ASP A 30 2.91 21.66 -4.68
N GLU A 31 2.48 21.70 -5.93
CA GLU A 31 1.92 20.56 -6.63
C GLU A 31 3.00 19.52 -6.96
N GLU A 32 4.14 19.97 -7.48
CA GLU A 32 5.26 19.09 -7.82
C GLU A 32 5.86 18.41 -6.57
N TYR A 33 5.89 19.14 -5.45
CA TYR A 33 6.34 18.58 -4.17
C TYR A 33 5.38 17.52 -3.64
N ARG A 34 4.06 17.75 -3.74
CA ARG A 34 3.05 16.74 -3.38
C ARG A 34 3.17 15.50 -4.27
N GLU A 35 3.29 15.69 -5.58
CA GLU A 35 3.49 14.58 -6.52
C GLU A 35 4.76 13.78 -6.21
N TYR A 36 5.84 14.44 -5.80
CA TYR A 36 7.05 13.77 -5.34
C TYR A 36 6.82 12.94 -4.06
N LEU A 37 6.13 13.50 -3.06
CA LEU A 37 5.79 12.76 -1.84
C LEU A 37 4.86 11.57 -2.10
N GLU A 38 3.96 11.68 -3.07
CA GLU A 38 3.09 10.60 -3.53
C GLU A 38 3.85 9.54 -4.34
N GLY A 39 5.07 9.82 -4.79
CA GLY A 39 5.88 8.96 -5.66
C GLY A 39 5.58 9.11 -7.16
N LYS A 40 4.66 10.02 -7.54
CA LYS A 40 4.35 10.38 -8.94
C LYS A 40 5.54 11.02 -9.64
N ARG A 41 6.39 11.70 -8.89
CA ARG A 41 7.66 12.23 -9.38
C ARG A 41 8.83 11.62 -8.67
N ILE A 42 9.90 11.43 -9.40
CA ILE A 42 11.21 11.04 -8.90
C ILE A 42 12.22 12.13 -9.19
N TRP A 43 13.24 12.20 -8.35
CA TRP A 43 14.37 13.07 -8.62
C TRP A 43 15.33 12.42 -9.61
N GLN A 44 15.54 13.05 -10.76
CA GLN A 44 16.48 12.58 -11.76
C GLN A 44 17.17 13.76 -12.44
N ASN A 45 18.50 13.67 -12.63
CA ASN A 45 19.30 14.67 -13.35
C ASN A 45 19.11 16.12 -12.86
N GLY A 46 18.94 16.31 -11.55
CA GLY A 46 18.80 17.65 -10.97
C GLY A 46 17.39 18.25 -11.04
N LYS A 47 16.37 17.46 -11.42
CA LYS A 47 14.98 17.91 -11.57
C LYS A 47 13.99 16.84 -11.09
N LEU A 48 12.77 17.27 -10.79
CA LEU A 48 11.65 16.37 -10.61
C LEU A 48 11.09 15.96 -11.99
N VAL A 49 11.09 14.67 -12.26
CA VAL A 49 10.50 14.08 -13.47
C VAL A 49 9.41 13.10 -13.08
N LEU A 50 8.43 12.90 -13.96
CA LEU A 50 7.38 11.90 -13.74
C LEU A 50 8.01 10.50 -13.60
N ASN A 51 7.55 9.76 -12.59
CA ASN A 51 7.96 8.39 -12.38
C ASN A 51 7.30 7.51 -13.44
N PRO A 52 8.07 6.91 -14.38
CA PRO A 52 7.51 6.06 -15.42
C PRO A 52 6.84 4.81 -14.85
N ASN A 53 7.25 4.36 -13.67
CA ASN A 53 6.73 3.17 -13.01
C ASN A 53 5.65 3.52 -11.97
N TYR A 54 5.19 4.78 -11.90
CA TYR A 54 4.23 5.20 -10.88
C TYR A 54 2.96 4.35 -10.87
N ALA A 55 2.41 4.07 -12.05
CA ALA A 55 1.21 3.26 -12.19
C ALA A 55 1.41 1.84 -11.67
N GLU A 56 2.56 1.23 -11.95
CA GLU A 56 2.90 -0.12 -11.50
C GLU A 56 3.14 -0.16 -9.99
N GLU A 57 3.88 0.81 -9.44
CA GLU A 57 4.13 0.94 -8.00
C GLU A 57 2.83 1.17 -7.23
N GLN A 58 1.92 1.98 -7.78
CA GLN A 58 0.63 2.26 -7.17
C GLN A 58 -0.27 1.02 -7.20
N ALA A 59 -0.33 0.31 -8.32
CA ALA A 59 -1.04 -0.97 -8.42
C ALA A 59 -0.45 -2.00 -7.45
N ALA A 60 0.87 -2.06 -7.28
CA ALA A 60 1.51 -2.95 -6.31
C ALA A 60 1.14 -2.59 -4.86
N LYS A 61 1.09 -1.30 -4.52
CA LYS A 61 0.62 -0.82 -3.19
C LYS A 61 -0.83 -1.20 -2.93
N GLU A 62 -1.71 -1.00 -3.91
CA GLU A 62 -3.13 -1.34 -3.80
C GLU A 62 -3.34 -2.85 -3.63
N ARG A 63 -2.63 -3.66 -4.41
CA ARG A 63 -2.62 -5.13 -4.23
C ARG A 63 -2.12 -5.53 -2.85
N ALA A 64 -1.03 -4.94 -2.38
CA ALA A 64 -0.48 -5.23 -1.06
C ALA A 64 -1.47 -4.88 0.06
N ALA A 65 -2.14 -3.72 -0.04
CA ALA A 65 -3.19 -3.33 0.88
C ALA A 65 -4.35 -4.32 0.86
N ARG A 66 -4.82 -4.73 -0.33
CA ARG A 66 -5.89 -5.71 -0.48
C ARG A 66 -5.53 -7.08 0.11
N ILE A 67 -4.30 -7.53 -0.08
CA ILE A 67 -3.79 -8.77 0.52
C ILE A 67 -3.85 -8.71 2.05
N GLU A 68 -3.49 -7.60 2.66
CA GLU A 68 -3.59 -7.44 4.12
C GLU A 68 -5.05 -7.43 4.60
N GLU A 69 -5.95 -6.72 3.92
CA GLU A 69 -7.39 -6.76 4.23
C GLU A 69 -7.95 -8.19 4.20
N ILE A 70 -7.58 -8.98 3.19
CA ILE A 70 -8.02 -10.37 3.06
C ILE A 70 -7.48 -11.22 4.21
N LYS A 71 -6.23 -11.03 4.63
CA LYS A 71 -5.63 -11.75 5.77
C LYS A 71 -6.34 -11.42 7.07
N GLU A 72 -6.65 -10.15 7.31
CA GLU A 72 -7.40 -9.71 8.49
C GLU A 72 -8.81 -10.32 8.51
N ALA A 73 -9.52 -10.28 7.38
CA ALA A 73 -10.84 -10.89 7.24
C ALA A 73 -10.80 -12.42 7.48
N LEU A 74 -9.78 -13.11 6.97
CA LEU A 74 -9.58 -14.54 7.22
C LEU A 74 -9.33 -14.85 8.70
N ASN A 75 -8.56 -14.00 9.40
CA ASN A 75 -8.32 -14.15 10.83
C ASN A 75 -9.62 -14.02 11.65
N GLU A 76 -10.45 -13.03 11.32
CA GLU A 76 -11.76 -12.89 11.97
C GLU A 76 -12.70 -14.06 11.66
N LEU A 77 -12.69 -14.56 10.42
CA LEU A 77 -13.45 -15.75 10.06
C LEU A 77 -12.96 -16.99 10.80
N ASP A 78 -11.66 -17.17 11.00
CA ASP A 78 -11.14 -18.32 11.73
C ASP A 78 -11.58 -18.31 13.21
N LYS A 79 -11.63 -17.13 13.85
CA LYS A 79 -12.24 -16.99 15.20
C LYS A 79 -13.71 -17.40 15.20
N ASN A 80 -14.47 -16.94 14.21
CA ASN A 80 -15.89 -17.27 14.08
C ASN A 80 -16.13 -18.76 13.78
N ARG A 81 -15.25 -19.39 12.99
CA ARG A 81 -15.29 -20.83 12.70
C ARG A 81 -15.04 -21.66 13.94
N ILE A 82 -14.01 -21.33 14.73
CA ILE A 82 -13.72 -22.01 16.01
C ILE A 82 -14.95 -21.94 16.91
N ARG A 83 -15.59 -20.77 17.02
CA ARG A 83 -16.82 -20.63 17.79
C ARG A 83 -17.94 -21.50 17.24
N ALA A 84 -18.20 -21.47 15.93
CA ALA A 84 -19.26 -22.26 15.30
C ALA A 84 -19.02 -23.77 15.38
N MET A 85 -17.76 -24.22 15.51
CA MET A 85 -17.43 -25.62 15.80
C MET A 85 -17.78 -26.00 17.25
N CYS A 86 -17.54 -25.11 18.21
CA CYS A 86 -17.82 -25.34 19.63
C CYS A 86 -19.31 -25.14 19.99
N GLU A 87 -19.99 -24.22 19.29
CA GLU A 87 -21.39 -23.83 19.50
C GLU A 87 -22.18 -24.02 18.18
N PRO A 88 -22.45 -25.26 17.74
CA PRO A 88 -23.14 -25.51 16.48
C PRO A 88 -24.55 -24.91 16.50
N SER A 89 -24.83 -24.08 15.49
CA SER A 89 -26.13 -23.44 15.31
C SER A 89 -26.40 -23.19 13.83
N GLU A 90 -27.68 -22.99 13.51
CA GLU A 90 -28.12 -22.68 12.16
C GLU A 90 -27.91 -21.19 11.86
N TYR A 91 -27.33 -20.92 10.69
CA TYR A 91 -27.32 -19.60 10.06
C TYR A 91 -28.67 -19.34 9.37
N SER A 92 -29.12 -20.32 8.60
CA SER A 92 -30.40 -20.35 7.90
C SER A 92 -30.90 -21.80 7.81
N LYS A 93 -32.14 -22.02 7.37
CA LYS A 93 -32.74 -23.36 7.31
C LYS A 93 -31.85 -24.31 6.50
N GLY A 94 -31.25 -25.28 7.20
CA GLY A 94 -30.37 -26.28 6.60
C GLY A 94 -28.92 -25.85 6.34
N VAL A 95 -28.51 -24.65 6.77
CA VAL A 95 -27.13 -24.16 6.65
C VAL A 95 -26.59 -23.81 8.03
N SER A 96 -25.48 -24.43 8.42
CA SER A 96 -24.81 -24.10 9.68
C SER A 96 -23.95 -22.84 9.55
N TRP A 97 -23.74 -22.13 10.66
CA TRP A 97 -22.77 -21.03 10.70
C TRP A 97 -21.36 -21.47 10.29
N LEU A 98 -20.96 -22.68 10.66
CA LEU A 98 -19.67 -23.24 10.29
C LEU A 98 -19.54 -23.38 8.76
N GLU A 99 -20.58 -23.88 8.10
CA GLU A 99 -20.62 -24.00 6.65
C GLU A 99 -20.62 -22.64 5.96
N TYR A 100 -21.38 -21.69 6.49
CA TYR A 100 -21.39 -20.31 6.01
C TYR A 100 -19.98 -19.67 6.07
N TYR A 101 -19.31 -19.72 7.21
CA TYR A 101 -17.97 -19.16 7.36
C TYR A 101 -16.91 -19.91 6.55
N ASN A 102 -17.04 -21.24 6.38
CA ASN A 102 -16.16 -22.01 5.51
C ASN A 102 -16.26 -21.55 4.05
N ASN A 103 -17.47 -21.26 3.57
CA ASN A 103 -17.68 -20.76 2.21
C ASN A 103 -17.03 -19.38 2.03
N GLN A 104 -17.23 -18.45 2.96
CA GLN A 104 -16.59 -17.14 2.93
C GLN A 104 -15.06 -17.24 2.97
N ALA A 105 -14.51 -18.07 3.84
CA ALA A 105 -13.06 -18.27 3.93
C ALA A 105 -12.49 -18.91 2.65
N ARG A 106 -13.25 -19.75 1.95
CA ARG A 106 -12.84 -20.32 0.66
C ARG A 106 -12.76 -19.25 -0.43
N GLU A 107 -13.75 -18.37 -0.52
CA GLU A 107 -13.76 -17.27 -1.49
C GLU A 107 -12.58 -16.32 -1.27
N LEU A 108 -12.35 -15.90 -0.03
CA LEU A 108 -11.22 -15.03 0.32
C LEU A 108 -9.85 -15.69 0.06
N ARG A 109 -9.71 -17.00 0.29
CA ARG A 109 -8.47 -17.73 -0.04
C ARG A 109 -8.24 -17.83 -1.54
N ALA A 110 -9.31 -17.94 -2.34
CA ALA A 110 -9.20 -17.92 -3.79
C ALA A 110 -8.76 -16.54 -4.29
N GLU A 111 -9.37 -15.47 -3.79
CA GLU A 111 -8.95 -14.09 -4.09
C GLU A 111 -7.50 -13.84 -3.68
N LEU A 112 -7.09 -14.28 -2.50
CA LEU A 112 -5.69 -14.16 -2.04
C LEU A 112 -4.70 -14.89 -2.95
N ALA A 113 -5.09 -16.06 -3.49
CA ALA A 113 -4.24 -16.82 -4.39
C ALA A 113 -4.10 -16.12 -5.75
N GLU A 114 -5.18 -15.56 -6.28
CA GLU A 114 -5.19 -14.76 -7.51
C GLU A 114 -4.28 -13.52 -7.38
N GLN A 115 -4.45 -12.75 -6.30
CA GLN A 115 -3.64 -11.55 -5.99
C GLN A 115 -2.14 -11.85 -5.85
N ARG A 116 -1.78 -13.05 -5.36
CA ARG A 116 -0.37 -13.49 -5.26
C ARG A 116 0.18 -13.97 -6.59
N HIS A 117 -0.62 -14.64 -7.39
CA HIS A 117 -0.19 -15.13 -8.69
C HIS A 117 0.07 -13.97 -9.67
N GLU A 118 -0.75 -12.91 -9.62
CA GLU A 118 -0.52 -11.68 -10.41
C GLU A 118 0.78 -10.93 -10.05
N HIS A 119 1.42 -11.26 -8.92
CA HIS A 119 2.72 -10.67 -8.53
C HIS A 119 3.92 -11.46 -9.10
N GLU A 120 3.75 -12.72 -9.49
CA GLU A 120 4.83 -13.59 -9.97
C GLU A 120 4.94 -13.67 -11.50
N VAL A 121 3.99 -13.06 -12.23
CA VAL A 121 3.93 -13.01 -13.72
C VAL A 121 4.41 -11.65 -14.21
#